data_AF-A0A6G0HQV2-F1
#
_entry.id   AF-A0A6G0HQV2-F1
#
_cell.length_a   1.000
_cell.length_b   1.000
_cell.length_c   1.000
_cell.angle_alpha   90.00
_cell.angle_beta   90.00
_cell.angle_gamma   90.00
#
_symmetry.space_group_name_H-M   'P 1'
#
loop_
_entity.id
_entity.type
_entity.pdbx_description
1 polymer ?
#
loop_
_entity_poly.entity_id
_entity_poly.type
_entity_poly.pdbx_seq_one_letter_code
_entity_poly.pdbx_strand_id
1 'polypeptide(L)'
;MELNVEKTSSQALLSCGNGGGLGEKLLLKPKSGSSLQTERVPRSSVLDRLQSFLPQMADANEKLKQQMEGAPAGFFDIESVEEAQRVIEMDVALVELSGSDSDDEEDTSDSEDESDSGKDSEVTEQNLKLPGDKGKKKKANIQVVDKEGE
;
A
#
# COMPACT_ATOMS: atom_id res chain seq x y z
N MET A 1 -22.86 -19.54 -31.28
CA MET A 1 -21.50 -19.20 -31.76
C MET A 1 -20.55 -19.67 -30.68
N GLU A 2 -19.90 -20.80 -30.89
CA GLU A 2 -18.97 -21.37 -29.90
C GLU A 2 -17.61 -20.69 -30.03
N LEU A 3 -17.16 -20.10 -28.93
CA LEU A 3 -15.92 -19.33 -28.83
C LEU A 3 -14.76 -20.29 -28.64
N ASN A 4 -13.95 -20.48 -29.69
CA ASN A 4 -12.73 -21.27 -29.61
C ASN A 4 -11.60 -20.40 -29.03
N VAL A 5 -11.54 -20.32 -27.70
CA VAL A 5 -10.42 -19.67 -27.01
C VAL A 5 -9.31 -20.70 -26.86
N GLU A 6 -8.33 -20.63 -27.76
CA GLU A 6 -7.06 -21.35 -27.64
C GLU A 6 -6.45 -21.05 -26.27
N LYS A 7 -6.52 -22.02 -25.36
CA LYS A 7 -5.96 -21.89 -24.01
C LYS A 7 -4.44 -21.92 -24.13
N THR A 8 -3.78 -20.78 -24.03
CA THR A 8 -2.31 -20.65 -23.95
C THR A 8 -1.76 -21.09 -22.59
N SER A 9 -2.43 -22.01 -21.90
CA SER A 9 -1.97 -22.50 -20.61
C SER A 9 -0.82 -23.48 -20.82
N SER A 10 0.33 -23.18 -20.21
CA SER A 10 1.48 -24.09 -20.21
C SER A 10 1.09 -25.43 -19.58
N GLN A 11 0.96 -26.47 -20.41
CA GLN A 11 0.72 -27.85 -19.98
C GLN A 11 1.80 -28.36 -19.00
N ALA A 12 3.00 -27.78 -19.07
CA ALA A 12 4.10 -28.07 -18.15
C ALA A 12 3.84 -27.58 -16.72
N LEU A 13 3.04 -26.52 -16.53
CA LEU A 13 2.66 -26.02 -15.20
C LEU A 13 1.46 -26.77 -14.61
N LEU A 14 0.60 -27.33 -15.47
CA LEU A 14 -0.55 -28.14 -15.06
C LEU A 14 -0.17 -29.53 -14.53
N SER A 15 1.01 -30.04 -14.89
CA SER A 15 1.56 -31.30 -14.38
C SER A 15 2.32 -31.15 -13.05
N CYS A 16 2.54 -29.91 -12.59
CA CYS A 16 3.14 -29.63 -11.29
C CYS A 16 2.20 -30.11 -10.16
N GLY A 17 2.48 -31.30 -9.62
CA GLY A 17 1.72 -31.89 -8.52
C GLY A 17 1.45 -33.38 -8.68
N ASN A 18 1.51 -33.91 -9.92
CA ASN A 18 1.18 -35.32 -10.21
C ASN A 18 2.38 -36.20 -10.58
N GLY A 19 3.59 -35.63 -10.62
CA GLY A 19 4.84 -36.35 -10.89
C GLY A 19 5.97 -35.79 -10.03
N GLY A 20 6.65 -36.66 -9.27
CA GLY A 20 7.68 -36.31 -8.30
C GLY A 20 8.97 -35.76 -8.92
N GLY A 21 8.94 -34.56 -9.50
CA GLY A 21 10.10 -33.95 -10.17
C GLY A 21 10.38 -32.49 -9.79
N LEU A 22 9.43 -31.76 -9.21
CA LEU A 22 9.66 -30.36 -8.83
C LEU A 22 10.66 -30.25 -7.67
N GLY A 23 10.67 -31.22 -6.76
CA GLY A 23 11.58 -31.26 -5.61
C GLY A 23 13.06 -31.39 -6.02
N GLU A 24 13.36 -32.20 -7.04
CA GLU A 24 14.74 -32.40 -7.53
C GLU A 24 15.29 -31.16 -8.24
N LYS A 25 14.49 -30.49 -9.07
CA LYS A 25 14.93 -29.28 -9.78
C LYS A 25 15.16 -28.08 -8.86
N LEU A 26 14.44 -28.05 -7.73
CA LEU A 26 14.56 -26.99 -6.73
C LEU A 26 15.53 -27.35 -5.60
N LEU A 27 16.23 -28.49 -5.69
CA LEU A 27 17.09 -29.05 -4.62
C LEU A 27 16.39 -29.08 -3.24
N LEU A 28 15.07 -29.24 -3.24
CA LEU A 28 14.27 -29.32 -2.03
C LEU A 28 14.35 -30.76 -1.51
N LYS A 29 14.93 -30.96 -0.33
CA LYS A 29 14.93 -32.27 0.33
C LYS A 29 13.48 -32.69 0.60
N PRO A 30 13.01 -33.87 0.14
CA PRO A 30 11.68 -34.34 0.48
C PRO A 30 11.63 -34.60 2.00
N LYS A 31 10.92 -33.74 2.74
CA LYS A 31 10.60 -33.98 4.15
C LYS A 31 9.56 -35.09 4.20
N SER A 32 9.98 -36.31 4.49
CA SER A 32 9.08 -37.42 4.82
C SER A 32 8.38 -37.10 6.14
N GLY A 33 7.06 -36.90 6.10
CA GLY A 33 6.22 -37.03 7.30
C GLY A 33 5.34 -35.84 7.71
N SER A 34 5.26 -34.76 6.95
CA SER A 34 4.25 -33.71 7.21
C SER A 34 3.74 -33.14 5.90
N SER A 35 2.45 -33.30 5.60
CA SER A 35 1.82 -32.48 4.56
C SER A 35 1.98 -31.02 5.00
N LEU A 36 2.64 -30.21 4.18
CA LEU A 36 2.72 -28.77 4.43
C LEU A 36 1.30 -28.24 4.28
N GLN A 37 0.63 -28.02 5.42
CA GLN A 37 -0.70 -27.46 5.45
C GLN A 37 -0.58 -25.95 5.36
N THR A 38 -1.24 -25.37 4.36
CA THR A 38 -1.40 -23.94 4.26
C THR A 38 -2.60 -23.53 5.11
N GLU A 39 -2.39 -22.61 6.05
CA GLU A 39 -3.47 -22.01 6.82
C GLU A 39 -3.96 -20.75 6.11
N ARG A 40 -5.28 -20.57 6.08
CA ARG A 40 -5.86 -19.36 5.52
C ARG A 40 -5.78 -18.26 6.58
N VAL A 41 -5.12 -17.16 6.23
CA VAL A 41 -5.05 -15.99 7.11
C VAL A 41 -6.46 -15.47 7.38
N PRO A 42 -6.82 -15.21 8.65
CA PRO A 42 -8.11 -14.62 8.98
C PRO A 42 -8.28 -13.25 8.34
N ARG A 43 -9.53 -12.87 8.08
CA ARG A 43 -9.89 -11.60 7.46
C ARG A 43 -9.53 -10.45 8.41
N SER A 44 -8.99 -9.35 7.88
CA SER A 44 -8.58 -8.24 8.73
C SER A 44 -9.79 -7.46 9.26
N SER A 45 -9.74 -7.10 10.54
CA SER A 45 -10.78 -6.31 11.21
C SER A 45 -11.01 -4.95 10.55
N VAL A 46 -9.96 -4.37 9.95
CA VAL A 46 -10.05 -3.12 9.17
C VAL A 46 -10.89 -3.32 7.91
N LEU A 47 -10.69 -4.42 7.18
CA LEU A 47 -11.47 -4.69 5.96
C LEU A 47 -12.95 -4.91 6.26
N ASP A 48 -13.28 -5.49 7.41
CA ASP A 48 -14.68 -5.68 7.83
C ASP A 48 -15.36 -4.35 8.20
N ARG A 49 -14.62 -3.43 8.84
CA ARG A 49 -15.11 -2.07 9.11
C ARG A 49 -15.33 -1.29 7.81
N LEU A 50 -14.38 -1.35 6.88
CA LEU A 50 -14.53 -0.69 5.58
C LEU A 50 -15.73 -1.24 4.80
N GLN A 51 -15.97 -2.55 4.86
CA GLN A 51 -17.13 -3.17 4.22
C GLN A 51 -18.46 -2.61 4.74
N SER A 52 -18.55 -2.28 6.03
CA SER A 52 -19.77 -1.70 6.62
C SER A 52 -19.86 -0.18 6.50
N PHE A 53 -18.72 0.52 6.46
CA PHE A 53 -18.66 1.98 6.42
C PHE A 53 -18.94 2.55 5.01
N LEU A 54 -18.37 1.96 3.96
CA LEU A 54 -18.47 2.51 2.60
C LEU A 54 -19.93 2.66 2.11
N PRO A 55 -20.85 1.71 2.37
CA PRO A 55 -22.27 1.91 2.06
C PRO A 55 -22.89 3.10 2.80
N GLN A 56 -22.62 3.25 4.09
CA GLN A 56 -23.16 4.36 4.90
C GLN A 56 -22.65 5.71 4.40
N MET A 57 -21.37 5.78 4.02
CA MET A 57 -20.78 6.98 3.43
C MET A 57 -21.41 7.30 2.06
N ALA A 58 -21.67 6.27 1.24
CA ALA A 58 -22.35 6.47 -0.04
C ALA A 58 -23.76 7.04 0.16
N ASP A 59 -24.55 6.47 1.08
CA ASP A 59 -25.91 6.96 1.40
C ASP A 59 -25.88 8.40 1.93
N ALA A 60 -24.92 8.72 2.80
CA ALA A 60 -24.73 10.07 3.32
C ALA A 60 -24.38 11.06 2.21
N ASN A 61 -23.52 10.67 1.26
CA ASN A 61 -23.15 11.48 0.11
C ASN A 61 -24.33 11.72 -0.83
N GLU A 62 -25.18 10.73 -1.07
CA GLU A 62 -26.40 10.90 -1.87
C GLU A 62 -27.38 11.87 -1.19
N LYS A 63 -27.57 11.72 0.12
CA LYS A 63 -28.41 12.63 0.90
C LYS A 63 -27.88 14.06 0.85
N LEU A 64 -26.57 14.25 0.99
CA LEU A 64 -25.94 15.56 0.89
C LEU A 64 -26.17 16.18 -0.49
N LYS A 65 -26.01 15.42 -1.57
CA LYS A 65 -26.29 15.90 -2.94
C LYS A 65 -27.74 16.37 -3.11
N GLN A 66 -28.71 15.61 -2.61
CA GLN A 66 -30.13 16.00 -2.66
C GLN A 66 -30.39 17.30 -1.88
N GLN A 67 -29.74 17.47 -0.72
CA GLN A 67 -29.85 18.69 0.08
C GLN A 67 -29.21 19.89 -0.62
N MET A 68 -28.06 19.70 -1.28
CA MET A 68 -27.38 20.75 -2.03
C MET A 68 -28.20 21.25 -3.23
N GLU A 69 -28.97 20.36 -3.88
CA GLU A 69 -29.86 20.75 -4.99
C GLU A 69 -31.04 21.61 -4.52
N GLY A 70 -31.56 21.36 -3.31
CA GLY A 70 -32.68 22.13 -2.74
C GLY A 70 -32.27 23.37 -1.95
N ALA A 71 -30.99 23.51 -1.61
CA ALA A 71 -30.50 24.61 -0.78
C ALA A 71 -30.07 25.83 -1.61
N PRO A 72 -30.15 27.04 -1.05
CA PRO A 72 -29.60 28.24 -1.68
C PRO A 72 -28.08 28.12 -1.91
N ALA A 73 -27.59 28.82 -2.93
CA ALA A 73 -26.16 28.95 -3.19
C ALA A 73 -25.45 29.52 -1.95
N GLY A 74 -24.33 28.90 -1.55
CA GLY A 74 -23.54 29.31 -0.38
C GLY A 74 -24.02 28.73 0.96
N PHE A 75 -25.14 27.99 1.02
CA PHE A 75 -25.57 27.33 2.26
C PHE A 75 -24.60 26.22 2.70
N PHE A 76 -24.01 25.52 1.72
CA PHE A 76 -22.95 24.52 1.93
C PHE A 76 -21.60 25.11 1.51
N ASP A 77 -21.24 26.25 2.07
CA ASP A 77 -19.93 26.85 1.89
C ASP A 77 -19.00 26.46 3.04
N ILE A 78 -18.01 25.61 2.74
CA ILE A 78 -17.02 25.15 3.72
C ILE A 78 -15.94 26.20 4.02
N GLU A 79 -15.91 27.30 3.27
CA GLU A 79 -14.95 28.40 3.45
C GLU A 79 -15.56 29.61 4.15
N SER A 80 -16.86 29.56 4.48
CA SER A 80 -17.56 30.66 5.15
C SER A 80 -17.07 30.82 6.60
N VAL A 81 -16.19 31.80 6.81
CA VAL A 81 -15.56 32.12 8.11
C VAL A 81 -15.99 33.49 8.66
N GLU A 82 -17.03 34.11 8.10
CA GLU A 82 -17.42 35.50 8.40
C GLU A 82 -17.80 35.71 9.88
N GLU A 83 -18.38 34.68 10.52
CA GLU A 83 -18.84 34.73 11.92
C GLU A 83 -17.97 33.89 12.89
N ALA A 84 -16.97 33.17 12.37
CA ALA A 84 -16.16 32.21 13.14
C ALA A 84 -14.74 32.72 13.44
N GLN A 85 -14.08 32.11 14.44
CA GLN A 85 -12.65 32.34 14.67
C GLN A 85 -11.83 31.75 13.52
N ARG A 86 -10.73 32.42 13.16
CA ARG A 86 -9.76 31.94 12.16
C ARG A 86 -8.91 30.79 12.72
N VAL A 87 -9.55 29.66 12.97
CA VAL A 87 -8.94 28.42 13.47
C VAL A 87 -9.32 27.30 12.51
N ILE A 88 -8.35 26.45 12.15
CA ILE A 88 -8.59 25.26 11.33
C ILE A 88 -8.85 24.11 12.31
N GLU A 89 -10.11 23.71 12.45
CA GLU A 89 -10.50 22.51 13.18
C GLU A 89 -10.25 21.29 12.29
N MET A 90 -9.53 20.31 12.82
CA MET A 90 -9.17 19.10 12.10
C MET A 90 -9.61 17.90 12.94
N ASP A 91 -10.69 17.25 12.51
CA ASP A 91 -11.14 16.00 13.13
C ASP A 91 -10.22 14.86 12.68
N VAL A 92 -9.15 14.62 13.44
CA VAL A 92 -8.23 13.51 13.21
C VAL A 92 -8.83 12.25 13.83
N ALA A 93 -9.43 11.39 13.01
CA ALA A 93 -9.87 10.07 13.45
C ALA A 93 -8.64 9.16 13.65
N LEU A 94 -8.10 9.15 14.88
CA LEU A 94 -7.14 8.14 15.31
C LEU A 94 -7.88 6.82 15.50
N VAL A 95 -7.82 5.95 14.48
CA VAL A 95 -8.38 4.60 14.60
C VAL A 95 -7.47 3.80 15.50
N GLU A 96 -7.82 3.68 16.78
CA GLU A 96 -7.19 2.74 17.69
C GLU A 96 -7.41 1.31 17.15
N LEU A 97 -6.34 0.73 16.59
CA LEU A 97 -6.27 -0.67 16.20
C LEU A 97 -6.22 -1.54 17.46
N SER A 98 -7.32 -1.60 18.22
CA SER A 98 -7.46 -2.54 19.33
C SER A 98 -7.43 -3.97 18.77
N GLY A 99 -6.28 -4.62 18.94
CA GLY A 99 -5.98 -5.94 18.39
C GLY A 99 -4.49 -6.27 18.29
N SER A 100 -3.59 -5.30 18.54
CA SER A 100 -2.18 -5.58 18.74
C SER A 100 -1.88 -5.72 20.23
N ASP A 101 -2.02 -6.92 20.78
CA ASP A 101 -1.36 -7.30 22.05
C ASP A 101 0.16 -7.41 21.78
N SER A 102 0.80 -6.28 21.51
CA SER A 102 2.25 -6.15 21.54
C SER A 102 2.59 -5.35 22.78
N ASP A 103 2.93 -6.07 23.85
CA ASP A 103 3.57 -5.49 25.02
C ASP A 103 4.80 -4.69 24.59
N ASP A 104 4.92 -3.48 25.14
CA ASP A 104 6.10 -2.61 25.17
C ASP A 104 6.93 -2.48 23.88
N GLU A 105 6.66 -1.44 23.10
CA GLU A 105 7.76 -0.65 22.54
C GLU A 105 7.37 0.83 22.71
N GLU A 106 8.15 1.58 23.48
CA GLU A 106 7.99 3.01 23.66
C GLU A 106 8.10 3.70 22.29
N ASP A 107 6.98 4.16 21.75
CA ASP A 107 6.93 5.05 20.59
C ASP A 107 7.55 6.41 20.98
N THR A 108 8.89 6.48 20.97
CA THR A 108 9.59 7.75 20.94
C THR A 108 9.42 8.33 19.54
N SER A 109 8.26 8.92 19.27
CA SER A 109 8.07 9.82 18.14
C SER A 109 8.90 11.08 18.43
N ASP A 110 10.19 10.99 18.12
CA ASP A 110 11.06 12.15 17.98
C ASP A 110 10.59 12.85 16.70
N SER A 111 9.58 13.70 16.85
CA SER A 111 9.17 14.66 15.84
C SER A 111 10.32 15.66 15.72
N GLU A 112 11.35 15.28 14.98
CA GLU A 112 12.32 16.25 14.50
C GLU A 112 11.56 17.31 13.71
N ASP A 113 11.60 18.53 14.23
CA ASP A 113 11.10 19.76 13.64
C ASP A 113 11.69 19.91 12.23
N GLU A 114 11.04 19.29 11.24
CA GLU A 114 11.23 19.59 9.83
C GLU A 114 10.67 21.00 9.61
N SER A 115 11.48 21.98 9.99
CA SER A 115 11.34 23.37 9.57
C SER A 115 11.40 23.38 8.05
N ASP A 116 10.24 23.17 7.42
CA ASP A 116 9.97 23.41 6.00
C ASP A 116 10.11 24.91 5.74
N SER A 117 11.36 25.36 5.74
CA SER A 117 11.76 26.63 5.17
C SER A 117 11.61 26.45 3.66
N GLY A 118 10.38 26.66 3.17
CA GLY A 118 9.98 26.71 1.77
C GLY A 118 10.87 27.64 0.96
N LYS A 119 12.05 27.15 0.60
CA LYS A 119 12.94 27.73 -0.39
C LYS A 119 12.92 26.77 -1.55
N ASP A 120 12.25 27.23 -2.61
CA ASP A 120 12.18 26.65 -3.95
C ASP A 120 13.59 26.59 -4.59
N SER A 121 14.51 25.88 -3.95
CA SER A 121 15.88 25.73 -4.40
C SER A 121 15.92 24.59 -5.40
N GLU A 122 16.33 24.90 -6.62
CA GLU A 122 16.48 23.92 -7.70
C GLU A 122 17.33 22.73 -7.23
N VAL A 123 16.74 21.53 -7.32
CA VAL A 123 17.39 20.29 -6.88
C VAL A 123 18.51 19.95 -7.87
N THR A 124 19.74 20.30 -7.51
CA THR A 124 20.94 19.93 -8.26
C THR A 124 21.51 18.58 -7.78
N GLU A 125 22.31 17.94 -8.62
CA GLU A 125 23.03 16.68 -8.30
C GLU A 125 23.91 16.76 -7.03
N GLN A 126 24.23 17.98 -6.56
CA GLN A 126 24.99 18.21 -5.34
C GLN A 126 24.14 18.26 -4.06
N ASN A 127 22.82 18.43 -4.19
CA ASN A 127 21.89 18.56 -3.05
C ASN A 127 20.97 17.35 -2.88
N LEU A 128 20.94 16.44 -3.85
CA LEU A 128 20.16 15.21 -3.79
C LEU A 128 20.79 14.19 -2.82
N LYS A 129 20.27 14.12 -1.59
CA LYS A 129 20.69 13.13 -0.60
C LYS A 129 20.00 11.79 -0.88
N LEU A 130 20.73 10.85 -1.47
CA LEU A 130 20.28 9.47 -1.60
C LEU A 130 20.53 8.69 -0.29
N PRO A 131 19.62 7.79 0.11
CA PRO A 131 19.85 6.90 1.24
C PRO A 131 21.13 6.07 1.00
N GLY A 132 22.17 6.30 1.82
CA GLY A 132 23.47 5.61 1.73
C GLY A 132 24.68 6.47 1.37
N ASP A 133 24.51 7.77 1.11
CA ASP A 133 25.59 8.71 0.73
C ASP A 133 26.50 9.16 1.91
N LYS A 134 26.54 8.38 3.00
CA LYS A 134 27.47 8.63 4.12
C LYS A 134 28.87 8.14 3.76
N GLY A 135 29.58 8.91 2.91
CA GLY A 135 31.03 8.95 2.81
C GLY A 135 31.77 7.70 2.30
N LYS A 136 31.07 6.62 1.96
CA LYS A 136 31.67 5.41 1.36
C LYS A 136 31.01 5.13 0.02
N LYS A 137 31.57 5.69 -1.04
CA LYS A 137 31.21 5.34 -2.42
C LYS A 137 31.49 3.84 -2.63
N LYS A 138 30.49 2.97 -2.43
CA LYS A 138 30.55 1.60 -2.93
C LYS A 138 30.53 1.73 -4.46
N LYS A 139 31.67 1.45 -5.10
CA LYS A 139 31.75 1.44 -6.56
C LYS A 139 30.85 0.31 -7.05
N ALA A 140 29.74 0.64 -7.69
CA ALA A 140 28.92 -0.36 -8.35
C ALA A 140 29.71 -0.89 -9.56
N ASN A 141 30.05 -2.19 -9.55
CA ASN A 141 30.72 -2.84 -10.68
C ASN A 141 29.66 -3.24 -11.70
N ILE A 142 29.20 -2.26 -12.49
CA ILE A 142 28.32 -2.48 -13.63
C ILE A 142 29.22 -2.68 -14.85
N GLN A 143 29.20 -3.88 -15.43
CA GLN A 143 29.91 -4.20 -16.67
C GLN A 143 28.89 -4.55 -17.76
N VAL A 144 29.05 -3.94 -18.93
CA VAL A 144 28.32 -4.34 -20.14
C VAL A 144 28.99 -5.59 -20.68
N VAL A 145 28.24 -6.68 -20.77
CA VAL A 145 28.68 -7.91 -21.43
C VAL A 145 28.24 -7.83 -22.88
N ASP A 146 29.19 -7.59 -23.77
CA ASP A 146 28.95 -7.74 -25.20
C ASP A 146 28.68 -9.23 -25.47
N LYS A 147 27.53 -9.52 -26.08
CA LYS A 147 27.26 -10.87 -26.57
C LYS A 147 28.10 -11.07 -27.82
N GLU A 148 29.20 -11.81 -27.70
CA GLU A 148 29.83 -12.42 -28.87
C GLU A 148 28.81 -13.33 -29.55
N GLY A 149 28.75 -13.21 -30.88
CA GLY A 149 27.59 -13.56 -31.69
C GLY A 149 27.24 -15.04 -31.75
N GLU A 150 25.96 -15.26 -32.05
CA GLU A 150 25.47 -16.38 -32.85
C GLU A 150 24.48 -15.82 -33.89
#